data_AF-A0A919M5L3-F1
#
_entry.id   AF-A0A919M5L3-F1
#
_cell.length_a   1.000
_cell.length_b   1.000
_cell.length_c   1.000
_cell.angle_alpha   90.00
_cell.angle_beta   90.00
_cell.angle_gamma   90.00
#
_symmetry.space_group_name_H-M   'P 1'
#
loop_
_entity.id
_entity.type
_entity.pdbx_description
1 polymer ?
#
loop_
_entity_poly.entity_id
_entity_poly.type
_entity_poly.pdbx_seq_one_letter_code
_entity_poly.pdbx_strand_id
1 'polypeptide(L)'
;MYRSKINKSRRWQIVAVVGVAVTLAGIGLGVASAAETKTPTVTCPDVKITVSIPAQAQNEVNQNLALLKTQIDEANKRIVSTQGQGGANFIQNAILGPLKEKRFATISRIETAIGRNAPKPNLNAAGLSGCTLNQNGGGATAAPTTVAATTAPGGNLGILTNSCDTSKLPAHDGFQKGDRCVSTEFGEVASAANDASLLITQAPRQVNRNQAFTLRVSTRNLIRDRFLAAGQGGYYVESSVLRNGIVRGHFHTACRMLASTNTAPAPDPVPAFFVATEDSKGGRTPDSVTIQVPGLPQAGTAQCASWAGDGSHRIPMMERANQTPAMDAVRIQVR
;
A
#
# COMPACT_ATOMS: atom_id res chain seq x y z
N MET A 1 61.06 28.82 -13.98
CA MET A 1 61.15 28.93 -12.51
C MET A 1 60.18 27.94 -11.86
N TYR A 2 60.62 27.31 -10.77
CA TYR A 2 59.88 26.46 -9.81
C TYR A 2 58.63 25.65 -10.27
N ARG A 3 58.85 24.34 -10.49
CA ARG A 3 57.88 23.30 -10.15
C ARG A 3 58.16 22.81 -8.73
N SER A 4 57.13 22.49 -7.94
CA SER A 4 57.27 21.60 -6.79
C SER A 4 56.13 20.58 -6.77
N LYS A 5 56.48 19.30 -6.72
CA LYS A 5 55.57 18.18 -6.47
C LYS A 5 56.03 17.53 -5.17
N ILE A 6 55.15 17.44 -4.16
CA ILE A 6 55.44 16.74 -2.90
C ILE A 6 54.95 15.28 -3.01
N ASN A 7 55.68 14.38 -2.36
CA ASN A 7 55.69 12.94 -2.65
C ASN A 7 55.09 12.07 -1.52
N LYS A 8 54.94 10.76 -1.75
CA LYS A 8 54.17 9.81 -0.94
C LYS A 8 54.88 9.23 0.32
N SER A 9 54.08 9.13 1.41
CA SER A 9 53.82 7.92 2.26
C SER A 9 54.77 7.40 3.38
N ARG A 10 54.11 6.77 4.39
CA ARG A 10 54.58 5.91 5.51
C ARG A 10 55.23 6.67 6.70
N ARG A 11 55.16 6.23 7.97
CA ARG A 11 54.78 4.92 8.56
C ARG A 11 54.26 5.06 10.04
N TRP A 12 53.63 4.00 10.53
CA TRP A 12 53.01 3.73 11.86
C TRP A 12 53.65 4.31 13.15
N GLN A 13 52.81 4.52 14.18
CA GLN A 13 53.07 4.07 15.57
C GLN A 13 51.78 3.91 16.41
N ILE A 14 51.81 3.00 17.40
CA ILE A 14 50.72 2.66 18.33
C ILE A 14 51.11 3.16 19.73
N VAL A 15 50.18 3.76 20.49
CA VAL A 15 50.32 3.96 21.94
C VAL A 15 48.96 3.72 22.61
N ALA A 16 48.95 2.91 23.67
CA ALA A 16 47.76 2.65 24.50
C ALA A 16 47.60 3.71 25.60
N VAL A 17 46.37 3.95 26.07
CA VAL A 17 46.10 4.88 27.19
C VAL A 17 45.45 4.14 28.36
N VAL A 18 45.97 4.45 29.54
CA VAL A 18 45.70 3.86 30.85
C VAL A 18 44.34 4.32 31.40
N GLY A 19 43.65 3.43 32.11
CA GLY A 19 42.45 3.79 32.89
C GLY A 19 42.79 4.33 34.28
N VAL A 20 42.00 5.29 34.77
CA VAL A 20 42.06 5.79 36.15
C VAL A 20 40.64 5.81 36.71
N ALA A 21 40.45 5.18 37.87
CA ALA A 21 39.20 5.25 38.64
C ALA A 21 39.32 6.36 39.70
N VAL A 22 38.24 7.12 39.90
CA VAL A 22 38.14 8.12 40.97
C VAL A 22 36.84 7.91 41.73
N THR A 23 36.93 7.65 43.02
CA THR A 23 35.80 7.59 43.96
C THR A 23 35.67 8.92 44.70
N LEU A 24 34.48 9.52 44.70
CA LEU A 24 34.15 10.66 45.56
C LEU A 24 32.80 10.42 46.27
N ALA A 25 32.73 10.87 47.52
CA ALA A 25 31.61 10.66 48.42
C ALA A 25 30.39 11.54 48.09
N GLY A 26 29.19 11.08 48.46
CA GLY A 26 27.94 11.71 48.07
C GLY A 26 27.49 12.86 48.99
N ILE A 27 26.83 13.85 48.39
CA ILE A 27 25.95 14.81 49.06
C ILE A 27 24.69 14.96 48.20
N GLY A 28 23.52 14.59 48.74
CA GLY A 28 22.24 15.20 48.37
C GLY A 28 21.68 14.99 46.95
N LEU A 29 21.79 13.82 46.33
CA LEU A 29 20.91 13.49 45.19
C LEU A 29 19.49 13.20 45.70
N GLY A 30 18.60 14.19 45.54
CA GLY A 30 17.16 13.99 45.65
C GLY A 30 16.67 13.08 44.53
N VAL A 31 16.72 11.77 44.74
CA VAL A 31 16.12 10.78 43.83
C VAL A 31 14.60 10.95 43.88
N ALA A 32 14.06 11.73 42.94
CA ALA A 32 12.66 11.64 42.60
C ALA A 32 12.39 10.18 42.23
N SER A 33 11.66 9.47 43.10
CA SER A 33 11.18 8.13 42.79
C SER A 33 10.24 8.29 41.60
N ALA A 34 10.71 7.91 40.41
CA ALA A 34 9.85 7.85 39.24
C ALA A 34 8.70 6.91 39.59
N ALA A 35 7.50 7.46 39.76
CA ALA A 35 6.31 6.65 39.96
C ALA A 35 6.22 5.70 38.77
N GLU A 36 6.22 4.39 39.01
CA GLU A 36 6.10 3.40 37.95
C GLU A 36 4.80 3.68 37.19
N THR A 37 4.94 4.28 36.01
CA THR A 37 3.81 4.60 35.14
C THR A 37 3.30 3.29 34.56
N LYS A 38 2.41 2.64 35.31
CA LYS A 38 1.81 1.34 34.97
C LYS A 38 1.22 1.42 33.57
N THR A 39 1.82 0.64 32.67
CA THR A 39 1.46 0.67 31.25
C THR A 39 0.06 0.07 31.05
N PRO A 40 -0.93 0.82 30.55
CA PRO A 40 -2.27 0.29 30.38
C PRO A 40 -2.31 -0.89 29.40
N THR A 41 -3.19 -1.86 29.66
CA THR A 41 -3.33 -3.11 28.90
C THR A 41 -4.79 -3.40 28.58
N VAL A 42 -5.04 -4.20 27.55
CA VAL A 42 -6.37 -4.65 27.15
C VAL A 42 -6.74 -5.92 27.89
N THR A 43 -7.97 -5.96 28.41
CA THR A 43 -8.63 -7.17 28.91
C THR A 43 -9.81 -7.51 28.00
N CYS A 44 -9.91 -8.77 27.58
CA CYS A 44 -10.99 -9.26 26.72
C CYS A 44 -11.64 -10.50 27.35
N PRO A 45 -12.92 -10.78 27.08
CA PRO A 45 -13.55 -12.05 27.42
C PRO A 45 -12.84 -13.25 26.79
N ASP A 46 -12.72 -14.34 27.54
CA ASP A 46 -12.24 -15.62 27.02
C ASP A 46 -13.25 -16.25 26.07
N VAL A 47 -12.77 -16.82 24.98
CA VAL A 47 -13.62 -17.56 24.03
C VAL A 47 -13.58 -19.05 24.38
N LYS A 48 -14.60 -19.51 25.11
CA LYS A 48 -14.75 -20.90 25.51
C LYS A 48 -15.64 -21.64 24.51
N ILE A 49 -15.11 -22.70 23.90
CA ILE A 49 -15.85 -23.58 22.99
C ILE A 49 -16.36 -24.77 23.80
N THR A 50 -17.67 -24.85 23.99
CA THR A 50 -18.33 -25.89 24.82
C THR A 50 -18.90 -27.05 24.01
N VAL A 51 -18.84 -26.97 22.68
CA VAL A 51 -19.29 -28.03 21.76
C VAL A 51 -18.11 -28.88 21.28
N SER A 52 -18.39 -30.12 20.88
CA SER A 52 -17.39 -30.97 20.23
C SER A 52 -16.93 -30.36 18.90
N ILE A 53 -15.62 -30.32 18.68
CA ILE A 53 -15.00 -29.77 17.47
C ILE A 53 -14.71 -30.94 16.51
N PRO A 54 -15.31 -30.96 15.30
CA PRO A 54 -14.99 -31.96 14.27
C PRO A 54 -13.50 -32.01 13.97
N ALA A 55 -12.93 -33.20 13.75
CA ALA A 55 -11.50 -33.39 13.52
C ALA A 55 -10.97 -32.51 12.37
N GLN A 56 -11.77 -32.34 11.32
CA GLN A 56 -11.50 -31.50 10.16
C GLN A 56 -11.40 -30.00 10.49
N ALA A 57 -12.06 -29.54 11.55
CA ALA A 57 -12.11 -28.15 11.97
C ALA A 57 -11.04 -27.78 13.02
N GLN A 58 -10.38 -28.75 13.67
CA GLN A 58 -9.47 -28.49 14.79
C GLN A 58 -8.34 -27.52 14.43
N ASN A 59 -7.70 -27.69 13.27
CA ASN A 59 -6.61 -26.80 12.84
C ASN A 59 -7.09 -25.36 12.59
N GLU A 60 -8.24 -25.19 11.93
CA GLU A 60 -8.81 -23.86 11.66
C GLU A 60 -9.27 -23.17 12.96
N VAL A 61 -9.90 -23.91 13.88
CA VAL A 61 -10.29 -23.39 15.19
C VAL A 61 -9.06 -22.97 16.00
N ASN A 62 -8.02 -23.80 16.06
CA ASN A 62 -6.77 -23.48 16.76
C ASN A 62 -6.07 -22.24 16.18
N GLN A 63 -6.03 -22.09 14.85
CA GLN A 63 -5.50 -20.91 14.18
C GLN A 63 -6.30 -19.64 14.53
N ASN A 64 -7.63 -19.71 14.55
CA ASN A 64 -8.46 -18.56 14.93
C ASN A 64 -8.36 -18.22 16.43
N LEU A 65 -8.20 -19.20 17.32
CA LEU A 65 -7.91 -18.97 18.74
C LEU A 65 -6.54 -18.29 18.94
N ALA A 66 -5.51 -18.70 18.20
CA ALA A 66 -4.22 -18.02 18.21
C ALA A 66 -4.33 -16.58 17.68
N LEU A 67 -5.09 -16.36 16.60
CA LEU A 67 -5.35 -15.03 16.03
C LEU A 67 -6.07 -14.09 17.01
N LEU A 68 -7.01 -14.59 17.82
CA LEU A 68 -7.67 -13.80 18.88
C LEU A 68 -6.66 -13.30 19.91
N LYS A 69 -5.62 -14.07 20.24
CA LYS A 69 -4.52 -13.63 21.11
C LYS A 69 -3.66 -12.55 20.41
N THR A 70 -3.29 -12.76 19.15
CA THR A 70 -2.54 -11.76 18.36
C THR A 70 -3.23 -10.40 18.35
N GLN A 71 -4.56 -10.37 18.19
CA GLN A 71 -5.34 -9.12 18.20
C GLN A 71 -5.27 -8.37 19.54
N ILE A 72 -5.25 -9.08 20.67
CA ILE A 72 -5.07 -8.47 22.00
C ILE A 72 -3.66 -7.88 22.11
N ASP A 73 -2.65 -8.63 21.66
CA ASP A 73 -1.24 -8.23 21.72
C ASP A 73 -0.95 -7.01 20.81
N GLU A 74 -1.60 -6.91 19.65
CA GLU A 74 -1.60 -5.71 18.78
C GLU A 74 -2.17 -4.48 19.49
N ALA A 75 -3.34 -4.63 20.12
CA ALA A 75 -4.02 -3.53 20.79
C ALA A 75 -3.24 -3.03 22.02
N ASN A 76 -2.65 -3.96 22.79
CA ASN A 76 -1.70 -3.68 23.87
C ASN A 76 -0.53 -2.83 23.39
N LYS A 77 0.21 -3.29 22.36
CA LYS A 77 1.35 -2.54 21.78
C LYS A 77 0.95 -1.13 21.37
N ARG A 78 -0.24 -0.99 20.77
CA ARG A 78 -0.72 0.30 20.28
C ARG A 78 -1.00 1.29 21.41
N ILE A 79 -1.62 0.84 22.50
CA ILE A 79 -1.85 1.65 23.71
C ILE A 79 -0.53 2.22 24.26
N VAL A 80 0.55 1.44 24.27
CA VAL A 80 1.88 1.93 24.69
C VAL A 80 2.41 2.98 23.71
N SER A 81 2.34 2.70 22.40
CA SER A 81 2.90 3.58 21.37
C SER A 81 2.21 4.94 21.22
N THR A 82 0.98 5.08 21.72
CA THR A 82 0.17 6.31 21.60
C THR A 82 -0.10 7.00 22.95
N GLN A 83 0.67 6.71 24.00
CA GLN A 83 0.53 7.43 25.27
C GLN A 83 0.78 8.94 25.07
N GLY A 84 -0.12 9.77 25.59
CA GLY A 84 -0.10 11.23 25.39
C GLY A 84 -0.56 11.73 24.02
N GLN A 85 -0.98 10.83 23.10
CA GLN A 85 -1.46 11.21 21.76
C GLN A 85 -2.97 11.00 21.62
N GLY A 86 -3.68 12.05 21.19
CA GLY A 86 -5.13 12.05 21.05
C GLY A 86 -5.84 12.23 22.40
N GLY A 87 -6.90 13.05 22.43
CA GLY A 87 -7.66 13.35 23.66
C GLY A 87 -8.37 12.11 24.26
N ALA A 88 -9.05 12.31 25.39
CA ALA A 88 -9.55 11.24 26.29
C ALA A 88 -10.22 10.01 25.63
N ASN A 89 -10.86 10.16 24.47
CA ASN A 89 -11.55 9.07 23.76
C ASN A 89 -10.68 8.32 22.72
N PHE A 90 -9.40 8.65 22.55
CA PHE A 90 -8.54 8.07 21.51
C PHE A 90 -8.40 6.55 21.65
N ILE A 91 -8.11 6.03 22.85
CA ILE A 91 -7.97 4.58 23.07
C ILE A 91 -9.29 3.85 22.75
N GLN A 92 -10.44 4.42 23.14
CA GLN A 92 -11.75 3.83 22.87
C GLN A 92 -12.04 3.77 21.36
N ASN A 93 -11.93 4.90 20.67
CA ASN A 93 -12.32 5.02 19.27
C ASN A 93 -11.30 4.39 18.32
N ALA A 94 -10.01 4.60 18.57
CA ALA A 94 -8.96 4.18 17.67
C ALA A 94 -8.51 2.73 17.93
N ILE A 95 -8.54 2.24 19.17
CA ILE A 95 -7.95 0.93 19.56
C ILE A 95 -9.03 -0.10 19.93
N LEU A 96 -9.86 0.18 20.94
CA LEU A 96 -10.85 -0.80 21.44
C LEU A 96 -12.00 -1.04 20.45
N GLY A 97 -12.43 -0.01 19.71
CA GLY A 97 -13.41 -0.14 18.62
C GLY A 97 -12.97 -1.12 17.54
N PRO A 98 -11.83 -0.89 16.83
CA PRO A 98 -11.34 -1.82 15.82
C PRO A 98 -10.98 -3.21 16.35
N LEU A 99 -10.54 -3.33 17.61
CA LEU A 99 -10.32 -4.63 18.25
C LEU A 99 -11.62 -5.44 18.37
N LYS A 100 -12.72 -4.78 18.76
CA LYS A 100 -14.05 -5.42 18.86
C LYS A 100 -14.45 -6.02 17.51
N GLU A 101 -14.35 -5.25 16.43
CA GLU A 101 -14.71 -5.72 15.07
C GLU A 101 -13.82 -6.91 14.63
N LYS A 102 -12.49 -6.83 14.83
CA LYS A 102 -11.56 -7.94 14.53
C LYS A 102 -11.93 -9.21 15.30
N ARG A 103 -12.24 -9.11 16.59
CA ARG A 103 -12.62 -10.24 17.44
C ARG A 103 -13.98 -10.83 17.04
N PHE A 104 -14.98 -9.99 16.77
CA PHE A 104 -16.30 -10.42 16.31
C PHE A 104 -16.20 -11.28 15.04
N ALA A 105 -15.46 -10.81 14.03
CA ALA A 105 -15.23 -11.55 12.79
C ALA A 105 -14.51 -12.90 13.05
N THR A 106 -13.52 -12.92 13.95
CA THR A 106 -12.72 -14.12 14.26
C THR A 106 -13.53 -15.18 15.03
N ILE A 107 -14.37 -14.78 15.98
CA ILE A 107 -15.28 -15.70 16.68
C ILE A 107 -16.33 -16.24 15.70
N SER A 108 -16.85 -15.40 14.81
CA SER A 108 -17.79 -15.82 13.75
C SER A 108 -17.16 -16.84 12.77
N ARG A 109 -15.84 -16.77 12.52
CA ARG A 109 -15.10 -17.80 11.77
C ARG A 109 -15.00 -19.11 12.52
N ILE A 110 -14.73 -19.10 13.84
CA ILE A 110 -14.72 -20.31 14.69
C ILE A 110 -16.08 -21.02 14.65
N GLU A 111 -17.17 -20.28 14.85
CA GLU A 111 -18.53 -20.84 14.75
C GLU A 111 -18.78 -21.47 13.38
N THR A 112 -18.36 -20.79 12.31
CA THR A 112 -18.55 -21.25 10.94
C THR A 112 -17.68 -22.48 10.61
N ALA A 113 -16.45 -22.55 11.09
CA ALA A 113 -15.55 -23.69 10.89
C ALA A 113 -16.13 -24.99 11.51
N ILE A 114 -16.65 -24.89 12.73
CA ILE A 114 -17.37 -25.98 13.39
C ILE A 114 -18.67 -26.31 12.62
N GLY A 115 -19.42 -25.27 12.25
CA GLY A 115 -20.71 -25.35 11.56
C GLY A 115 -20.69 -26.01 10.16
N ARG A 116 -19.51 -26.24 9.55
CA ARG A 116 -19.40 -26.99 8.28
C ARG A 116 -19.58 -28.50 8.45
N ASN A 117 -19.30 -29.05 9.64
CA ASN A 117 -19.26 -30.50 9.88
C ASN A 117 -20.00 -30.93 11.18
N ALA A 118 -20.65 -29.99 11.86
CA ALA A 118 -21.47 -30.19 13.05
C ALA A 118 -22.55 -29.08 13.12
N PRO A 119 -23.58 -29.18 13.98
CA PRO A 119 -24.48 -28.06 14.24
C PRO A 119 -23.70 -26.80 14.62
N LYS A 120 -23.95 -25.68 13.91
CA LYS A 120 -23.22 -24.42 14.15
C LYS A 120 -23.44 -23.94 15.59
N PRO A 121 -22.38 -23.80 16.41
CA PRO A 121 -22.51 -23.23 17.74
C PRO A 121 -22.78 -21.73 17.65
N ASN A 122 -23.52 -21.20 18.64
CA ASN A 122 -23.57 -19.78 18.93
C ASN A 122 -22.65 -19.52 20.12
N LEU A 123 -21.48 -18.92 19.85
CA LEU A 123 -20.50 -18.56 20.88
C LEU A 123 -20.79 -17.17 21.48
N ASN A 124 -21.87 -16.51 21.06
CA ASN A 124 -22.16 -15.10 21.38
C ASN A 124 -21.00 -14.17 20.96
N ALA A 125 -20.63 -14.22 19.67
CA ALA A 125 -19.58 -13.36 19.10
C ALA A 125 -19.79 -11.87 19.43
N ALA A 126 -21.05 -11.40 19.43
CA ALA A 126 -21.40 -10.02 19.81
C ALA A 126 -20.97 -9.68 21.25
N GLY A 127 -21.31 -10.53 22.23
CA GLY A 127 -20.94 -10.33 23.64
C GLY A 127 -19.45 -10.54 23.93
N LEU A 128 -18.79 -11.50 23.27
CA LEU A 128 -17.38 -11.84 23.50
C LEU A 128 -16.38 -10.93 22.74
N SER A 129 -16.85 -10.12 21.79
CA SER A 129 -16.01 -9.25 20.98
C SER A 129 -15.43 -8.06 21.74
N GLY A 130 -16.21 -7.46 22.66
CA GLY A 130 -15.84 -6.23 23.36
C GLY A 130 -14.70 -6.42 24.36
N CYS A 131 -13.77 -5.47 24.41
CA CYS A 131 -12.65 -5.47 25.35
C CYS A 131 -12.55 -4.14 26.09
N THR A 132 -11.92 -4.15 27.26
CA THR A 132 -11.76 -3.01 28.16
C THR A 132 -10.29 -2.65 28.39
N LEU A 133 -10.04 -1.44 28.88
CA LEU A 133 -8.71 -0.98 29.26
C LEU A 133 -8.47 -1.18 30.76
N ASN A 134 -7.49 -2.01 31.12
CA ASN A 134 -6.90 -2.07 32.45
C ASN A 134 -5.74 -1.07 32.54
N GLN A 135 -5.94 0.02 33.28
CA GLN A 135 -4.94 1.09 33.42
C GLN A 135 -3.71 0.72 34.29
N ASN A 136 -3.70 -0.48 34.91
CA ASN A 136 -2.71 -0.84 35.95
C ASN A 136 -1.63 -1.86 35.52
N GLY A 137 -1.65 -2.35 34.27
CA GLY A 137 -0.53 -3.05 33.62
C GLY A 137 -0.16 -4.48 34.08
N GLY A 138 0.27 -5.31 33.13
CA GLY A 138 0.79 -6.68 33.30
C GLY A 138 1.36 -7.21 31.98
N GLY A 139 2.56 -7.80 31.99
CA GLY A 139 3.42 -7.82 30.80
C GLY A 139 3.33 -9.03 29.86
N ALA A 140 3.76 -8.82 28.61
CA ALA A 140 4.25 -9.84 27.68
C ALA A 140 5.34 -9.26 26.77
N THR A 141 6.42 -10.02 26.55
CA THR A 141 7.69 -9.55 25.93
C THR A 141 7.60 -9.39 24.41
N ALA A 142 8.40 -8.47 23.84
CA ALA A 142 8.34 -8.11 22.42
C ALA A 142 9.59 -8.52 21.61
N ALA A 143 9.37 -8.82 20.32
CA ALA A 143 10.34 -8.75 19.23
C ALA A 143 9.60 -8.31 17.93
N PRO A 144 10.28 -7.71 16.93
CA PRO A 144 9.64 -6.70 16.10
C PRO A 144 9.33 -7.13 14.65
N THR A 145 8.13 -6.79 14.19
CA THR A 145 7.82 -6.51 12.77
C THR A 145 6.64 -5.55 12.69
N THR A 146 6.80 -4.48 11.92
CA THR A 146 5.80 -3.43 11.60
C THR A 146 4.84 -3.88 10.51
N VAL A 147 3.51 -3.64 10.61
CA VAL A 147 2.54 -2.99 9.65
C VAL A 147 1.17 -2.81 10.41
N ALA A 148 0.23 -1.98 9.93
CA ALA A 148 -1.10 -1.71 10.55
C ALA A 148 -2.19 -1.43 9.47
N ALA A 149 -3.52 -1.32 9.71
CA ALA A 149 -4.30 -1.32 10.97
C ALA A 149 -5.63 -2.16 10.93
N THR A 150 -6.66 -1.89 10.09
CA THR A 150 -7.73 -0.86 10.33
C THR A 150 -9.16 -1.47 10.27
N THR A 151 -10.22 -0.73 10.62
CA THR A 151 -11.65 -1.02 10.27
C THR A 151 -12.04 -0.42 8.92
N ALA A 152 -13.00 -1.04 8.21
CA ALA A 152 -13.38 -0.69 6.85
C ALA A 152 -14.20 0.62 6.72
N PRO A 153 -13.87 1.53 5.78
CA PRO A 153 -14.73 2.66 5.42
C PRO A 153 -16.06 2.22 4.76
N GLY A 154 -17.10 3.04 4.90
CA GLY A 154 -18.31 2.96 4.05
C GLY A 154 -19.43 1.99 4.49
N GLY A 155 -19.47 1.55 5.75
CA GLY A 155 -20.41 0.52 6.24
C GLY A 155 -21.91 0.74 5.98
N ASN A 156 -22.36 1.98 5.76
CA ASN A 156 -23.76 2.31 5.45
C ASN A 156 -24.06 2.47 3.95
N LEU A 157 -23.07 2.26 3.06
CA LEU A 157 -23.20 2.50 1.62
C LEU A 157 -23.58 1.25 0.81
N GLY A 158 -23.90 0.13 1.46
CA GLY A 158 -24.28 -1.11 0.78
C GLY A 158 -23.17 -1.69 -0.12
N ILE A 159 -21.90 -1.52 0.28
CA ILE A 159 -20.75 -1.93 -0.53
C ILE A 159 -20.79 -3.44 -0.84
N LEU A 160 -20.59 -3.79 -2.12
CA LEU A 160 -20.68 -5.19 -2.58
C LEU A 160 -19.53 -6.06 -2.04
N THR A 161 -18.32 -5.50 -2.02
CA THR A 161 -17.15 -6.01 -1.30
C THR A 161 -16.11 -4.88 -1.19
N ASN A 162 -15.17 -5.03 -0.26
CA ASN A 162 -13.95 -4.20 -0.13
C ASN A 162 -12.67 -5.06 -0.07
N SER A 163 -12.79 -6.38 -0.20
CA SER A 163 -11.70 -7.34 -0.14
C SER A 163 -11.95 -8.50 -1.11
N CYS A 164 -10.98 -9.42 -1.18
CA CYS A 164 -11.10 -10.66 -1.94
C CYS A 164 -11.84 -11.79 -1.20
N ASP A 165 -12.26 -11.59 0.05
CA ASP A 165 -12.72 -12.68 0.94
C ASP A 165 -13.97 -13.43 0.43
N THR A 166 -14.78 -12.76 -0.39
CA THR A 166 -16.01 -13.33 -1.00
C THR A 166 -15.83 -13.74 -2.46
N SER A 167 -14.64 -13.54 -3.04
CA SER A 167 -14.36 -13.85 -4.44
C SER A 167 -14.19 -15.34 -4.68
N LYS A 168 -14.62 -15.80 -5.86
CA LYS A 168 -14.37 -17.17 -6.36
C LYS A 168 -13.18 -17.24 -7.32
N LEU A 169 -12.55 -16.11 -7.65
CA LEU A 169 -11.38 -16.06 -8.51
C LEU A 169 -10.11 -16.43 -7.73
N PRO A 170 -9.13 -17.10 -8.35
CA PRO A 170 -7.81 -17.32 -7.73
C PRO A 170 -7.16 -16.01 -7.33
N ALA A 171 -6.41 -16.00 -6.23
CA ALA A 171 -5.60 -14.84 -5.84
C ALA A 171 -4.54 -14.52 -6.91
N HIS A 172 -4.21 -13.25 -7.07
CA HIS A 172 -3.10 -12.81 -7.92
C HIS A 172 -1.76 -13.38 -7.43
N ASP A 173 -0.86 -13.62 -8.38
CA ASP A 173 0.53 -14.04 -8.16
C ASP A 173 1.54 -12.93 -8.54
N GLY A 174 1.03 -11.72 -8.76
CA GLY A 174 1.82 -10.56 -9.18
C GLY A 174 2.03 -10.44 -10.70
N PHE A 175 1.77 -11.47 -11.50
CA PHE A 175 1.91 -11.42 -12.96
C PHE A 175 0.65 -10.92 -13.65
N GLN A 176 0.78 -10.45 -14.89
CA GLN A 176 -0.32 -9.95 -15.74
C GLN A 176 -1.30 -11.07 -16.17
N LYS A 177 -2.13 -11.53 -15.23
CA LYS A 177 -3.11 -12.61 -15.41
C LYS A 177 -4.51 -12.10 -15.10
N GLY A 178 -5.39 -12.17 -16.10
CA GLY A 178 -6.83 -11.93 -15.92
C GLY A 178 -7.49 -13.00 -15.03
N ASP A 179 -8.75 -12.76 -14.68
CA ASP A 179 -9.54 -13.64 -13.80
C ASP A 179 -8.84 -13.95 -12.48
N ARG A 180 -8.32 -12.90 -11.84
CA ARG A 180 -7.69 -12.96 -10.51
C ARG A 180 -8.38 -12.01 -9.55
N CYS A 181 -8.44 -12.40 -8.29
CA CYS A 181 -8.72 -11.46 -7.23
C CYS A 181 -7.42 -10.78 -6.78
N VAL A 182 -7.38 -9.45 -6.89
CA VAL A 182 -6.26 -8.61 -6.47
C VAL A 182 -6.60 -8.01 -5.11
N SER A 183 -5.97 -8.51 -4.05
CA SER A 183 -6.17 -8.04 -2.67
C SER A 183 -5.26 -6.86 -2.29
N THR A 184 -4.40 -6.43 -3.21
CA THR A 184 -3.51 -5.26 -3.05
C THR A 184 -4.34 -3.99 -2.88
N GLU A 185 -4.09 -3.29 -1.78
CA GLU A 185 -4.81 -2.08 -1.42
C GLU A 185 -4.70 -0.99 -2.51
N PHE A 186 -5.62 -0.02 -2.50
CA PHE A 186 -5.48 1.15 -3.37
C PHE A 186 -4.24 1.99 -2.99
N GLY A 187 -3.91 2.04 -1.69
CA GLY A 187 -2.77 2.78 -1.17
C GLY A 187 -3.12 4.24 -0.88
N GLU A 188 -2.09 5.09 -0.91
CA GLU A 188 -2.19 6.50 -0.55
C GLU A 188 -2.82 7.35 -1.67
N VAL A 189 -3.68 8.29 -1.27
CA VAL A 189 -4.39 9.23 -2.17
C VAL A 189 -3.82 10.62 -1.97
N ALA A 190 -3.49 11.31 -3.07
CA ALA A 190 -3.06 12.70 -3.00
C ALA A 190 -4.26 13.62 -2.70
N SER A 191 -4.01 14.83 -2.20
CA SER A 191 -5.06 15.84 -2.14
C SER A 191 -5.35 16.42 -3.53
N ALA A 192 -6.51 17.03 -3.72
CA ALA A 192 -6.98 17.52 -5.03
C ALA A 192 -6.04 18.53 -5.72
N ALA A 193 -5.21 19.24 -4.95
CA ALA A 193 -4.17 20.15 -5.47
C ALA A 193 -2.86 19.43 -5.87
N ASN A 194 -2.67 18.23 -5.34
CA ASN A 194 -1.52 17.35 -5.52
C ASN A 194 -1.81 16.14 -6.42
N ASP A 195 -3.04 15.97 -6.90
CA ASP A 195 -3.38 14.92 -7.87
C ASP A 195 -2.54 15.04 -9.15
N ALA A 196 -2.17 13.89 -9.69
CA ALA A 196 -1.44 13.79 -10.95
C ALA A 196 -2.29 14.31 -12.11
N SER A 197 -1.66 14.94 -13.10
CA SER A 197 -2.31 15.26 -14.37
C SER A 197 -1.36 15.06 -15.55
N LEU A 198 -1.95 14.78 -16.72
CA LEU A 198 -1.24 14.42 -17.94
C LEU A 198 -1.94 15.06 -19.15
N LEU A 199 -1.17 15.48 -20.15
CA LEU A 199 -1.67 16.05 -21.41
C LEU A 199 -0.73 15.71 -22.58
N ILE A 200 -1.27 15.28 -23.72
CA ILE A 200 -0.52 15.15 -24.98
C ILE A 200 -0.46 16.53 -25.63
N THR A 201 0.66 17.24 -25.45
CA THR A 201 0.83 18.63 -25.90
C THR A 201 1.17 18.76 -27.38
N GLN A 202 1.74 17.72 -28.00
CA GLN A 202 2.00 17.67 -29.44
C GLN A 202 1.79 16.25 -29.99
N ALA A 203 1.10 16.16 -31.13
CA ALA A 203 0.93 14.94 -31.92
C ALA A 203 0.71 15.30 -33.40
N PRO A 204 1.15 14.48 -34.37
CA PRO A 204 0.79 14.67 -35.77
C PRO A 204 -0.69 14.35 -35.99
N ARG A 205 -1.36 15.08 -36.90
CA ARG A 205 -2.73 14.73 -37.34
C ARG A 205 -2.75 13.55 -38.30
N GLN A 206 -1.65 13.32 -39.02
CA GLN A 206 -1.51 12.28 -40.02
C GLN A 206 -0.06 11.81 -40.11
N VAL A 207 0.14 10.52 -40.38
CA VAL A 207 1.42 9.90 -40.75
C VAL A 207 1.20 8.89 -41.88
N ASN A 208 2.27 8.48 -42.57
CA ASN A 208 2.23 7.33 -43.47
C ASN A 208 2.44 6.03 -42.66
N ARG A 209 2.02 4.88 -43.21
CA ARG A 209 2.33 3.56 -42.65
C ARG A 209 3.84 3.39 -42.45
N ASN A 210 4.21 2.82 -41.31
CA ASN A 210 5.60 2.63 -40.87
C ASN A 210 6.47 3.90 -40.83
N GLN A 211 5.88 5.11 -40.93
CA GLN A 211 6.61 6.36 -40.72
C GLN A 211 6.74 6.63 -39.21
N ALA A 212 7.98 6.80 -38.74
CA ALA A 212 8.23 7.20 -37.37
C ALA A 212 7.69 8.60 -37.06
N PHE A 213 7.19 8.80 -35.84
CA PHE A 213 6.69 10.10 -35.38
C PHE A 213 6.84 10.26 -33.86
N THR A 214 6.67 11.49 -33.39
CA THR A 214 6.73 11.82 -31.97
C THR A 214 5.37 12.19 -31.38
N LEU A 215 5.21 11.90 -30.10
CA LEU A 215 4.23 12.53 -29.23
C LEU A 215 5.00 13.30 -28.15
N ARG A 216 4.51 14.46 -27.73
CA ARG A 216 4.98 15.10 -26.49
C ARG A 216 3.91 14.96 -25.43
N VAL A 217 4.30 14.36 -24.31
CA VAL A 217 3.46 14.18 -23.13
C VAL A 217 3.96 15.13 -22.05
N SER A 218 3.06 15.88 -21.44
CA SER A 218 3.31 16.72 -20.28
C SER A 218 2.72 16.04 -19.04
N THR A 219 3.47 15.98 -17.94
CA THR A 219 3.00 15.42 -16.65
C THR A 219 3.21 16.42 -15.53
N ARG A 220 2.27 16.51 -14.59
CA ARG A 220 2.36 17.30 -13.35
C ARG A 220 2.01 16.41 -12.15
N ASN A 221 2.61 16.68 -10.99
CA ASN A 221 2.39 15.98 -9.72
C ASN A 221 2.61 14.46 -9.80
N LEU A 222 3.55 14.04 -10.65
CA LEU A 222 3.89 12.64 -10.86
C LEU A 222 5.42 12.49 -10.82
N ILE A 223 5.91 11.66 -9.91
CA ILE A 223 7.30 11.25 -9.84
C ILE A 223 7.43 9.91 -10.56
N ARG A 224 8.17 9.87 -11.65
CA ARG A 224 8.27 8.74 -12.58
C ARG A 224 9.40 7.78 -12.19
N ASP A 225 9.42 7.39 -10.91
CA ASP A 225 10.45 6.58 -10.26
C ASP A 225 9.90 5.27 -9.66
N ARG A 226 8.75 4.80 -10.17
CA ARG A 226 8.13 3.54 -9.71
C ARG A 226 7.37 2.78 -10.80
N PHE A 227 8.02 1.79 -11.39
CA PHE A 227 7.44 0.74 -12.23
C PHE A 227 8.03 -0.62 -11.86
N LEU A 228 7.26 -1.47 -11.17
CA LEU A 228 7.70 -2.83 -10.86
C LEU A 228 7.52 -3.73 -12.08
N ALA A 229 8.64 -4.27 -12.60
CA ALA A 229 8.67 -5.05 -13.84
C ALA A 229 7.63 -6.19 -13.84
N ALA A 230 6.60 -6.03 -14.69
CA ALA A 230 5.46 -6.95 -14.75
C ALA A 230 5.85 -8.41 -15.04
N GLY A 231 6.86 -8.62 -15.90
CA GLY A 231 7.41 -9.94 -16.22
C GLY A 231 8.19 -10.61 -15.08
N GLN A 232 8.40 -9.92 -13.95
CA GLN A 232 9.02 -10.43 -12.73
C GLN A 232 8.01 -10.55 -11.57
N GLY A 233 6.71 -10.55 -11.87
CA GLY A 233 5.64 -10.58 -10.86
C GLY A 233 5.36 -9.21 -10.21
N GLY A 234 5.87 -8.12 -10.80
CA GLY A 234 5.72 -6.77 -10.25
C GLY A 234 4.34 -6.11 -10.45
N TYR A 235 3.44 -6.71 -11.23
CA TYR A 235 2.29 -5.99 -11.79
C TYR A 235 1.18 -5.69 -10.78
N TYR A 236 0.85 -6.67 -9.92
CA TYR A 236 -0.25 -6.58 -8.95
C TYR A 236 0.20 -6.47 -7.49
N VAL A 237 1.49 -6.27 -7.19
CA VAL A 237 2.05 -6.47 -5.82
C VAL A 237 2.27 -5.20 -5.00
N GLU A 238 2.07 -4.02 -5.58
CA GLU A 238 2.31 -2.73 -4.92
C GLU A 238 1.05 -1.85 -4.95
N SER A 239 0.85 -1.06 -3.91
CA SER A 239 -0.22 -0.06 -3.76
C SER A 239 0.28 1.34 -4.16
N SER A 240 -0.62 2.32 -4.36
CA SER A 240 -0.20 3.72 -4.52
C SER A 240 0.58 4.21 -3.30
N VAL A 241 1.66 4.96 -3.53
CA VAL A 241 2.45 5.65 -2.49
C VAL A 241 2.84 7.05 -2.94
N LEU A 242 2.85 7.99 -2.00
CA LEU A 242 3.22 9.38 -2.23
C LEU A 242 4.66 9.65 -1.80
N ARG A 243 5.26 10.70 -2.38
CA ARG A 243 6.43 11.37 -1.80
C ARG A 243 6.15 12.87 -1.79
N ASN A 244 6.30 13.50 -0.64
CA ASN A 244 5.98 14.93 -0.44
C ASN A 244 4.56 15.29 -0.88
N GLY A 245 3.61 14.37 -0.70
CA GLY A 245 2.19 14.52 -1.01
C GLY A 245 1.79 14.35 -2.47
N ILE A 246 2.71 14.01 -3.39
CA ILE A 246 2.41 13.70 -4.80
C ILE A 246 2.75 12.24 -5.16
N VAL A 247 2.11 11.71 -6.20
CA VAL A 247 2.15 10.30 -6.57
C VAL A 247 3.52 9.86 -7.07
N ARG A 248 3.98 8.69 -6.63
CA ARG A 248 5.07 7.94 -7.26
C ARG A 248 4.51 6.88 -8.21
N GLY A 249 5.14 6.74 -9.37
CA GLY A 249 4.64 5.87 -10.43
C GLY A 249 5.43 6.00 -11.73
N HIS A 250 4.72 6.00 -12.83
CA HIS A 250 5.20 6.05 -14.21
C HIS A 250 4.08 6.62 -15.10
N PHE A 251 4.25 6.63 -16.42
CA PHE A 251 3.09 6.70 -17.32
C PHE A 251 3.28 5.79 -18.53
N HIS A 252 2.17 5.36 -19.12
CA HIS A 252 2.15 4.59 -20.34
C HIS A 252 1.78 5.46 -21.53
N THR A 253 2.29 5.13 -22.70
CA THR A 253 1.80 5.63 -23.99
C THR A 253 1.59 4.44 -24.92
N ALA A 254 0.41 4.35 -25.52
CA ALA A 254 0.05 3.27 -26.42
C ALA A 254 -0.71 3.79 -27.64
N CYS A 255 -0.45 3.21 -28.81
CA CYS A 255 -1.21 3.48 -30.03
C CYS A 255 -1.86 2.18 -30.54
N ARG A 256 -3.19 2.21 -30.74
CA ARG A 256 -3.95 1.11 -31.35
C ARG A 256 -4.68 1.59 -32.59
N MET A 257 -4.87 0.69 -33.56
CA MET A 257 -5.70 0.94 -34.72
C MET A 257 -7.18 0.75 -34.35
N LEU A 258 -8.04 1.69 -34.74
CA LEU A 258 -9.47 1.59 -34.48
C LEU A 258 -10.19 0.94 -35.66
N ALA A 259 -10.91 -0.15 -35.40
CA ALA A 259 -11.87 -0.74 -36.35
C ALA A 259 -13.13 0.14 -36.54
N SER A 260 -13.49 0.95 -35.53
CA SER A 260 -14.61 1.88 -35.55
C SER A 260 -14.27 3.11 -34.69
N THR A 261 -14.71 4.30 -35.12
CA THR A 261 -14.61 5.54 -34.31
C THR A 261 -15.81 5.75 -33.39
N ASN A 262 -16.83 4.90 -33.51
CA ASN A 262 -18.18 5.07 -32.94
C ASN A 262 -18.57 3.91 -32.01
N THR A 263 -17.66 2.96 -31.77
CA THR A 263 -17.88 1.76 -30.96
C THR A 263 -16.65 1.53 -30.09
N ALA A 264 -16.85 1.01 -28.87
CA ALA A 264 -15.72 0.59 -28.04
C ALA A 264 -14.96 -0.56 -28.75
N PRO A 265 -13.63 -0.46 -28.93
CA PRO A 265 -12.83 -1.54 -29.50
C PRO A 265 -12.69 -2.70 -28.52
N ALA A 266 -12.47 -3.91 -29.05
CA ALA A 266 -12.20 -5.10 -28.25
C ALA A 266 -10.93 -4.93 -27.38
N PRO A 267 -10.89 -5.53 -26.17
CA PRO A 267 -9.80 -5.32 -25.21
C PRO A 267 -8.60 -6.27 -25.41
N ASP A 268 -8.78 -7.37 -26.14
CA ASP A 268 -7.78 -8.43 -26.34
C ASP A 268 -6.58 -8.09 -27.26
N PRO A 269 -6.69 -7.23 -28.31
CA PRO A 269 -5.55 -7.03 -29.20
C PRO A 269 -4.49 -6.15 -28.55
N VAL A 270 -3.25 -6.62 -28.54
CA VAL A 270 -2.07 -5.83 -28.15
C VAL A 270 -2.00 -4.57 -29.02
N PRO A 271 -1.81 -3.37 -28.45
CA PRO A 271 -1.69 -2.14 -29.24
C PRO A 271 -0.48 -2.21 -30.17
N ALA A 272 -0.60 -1.60 -31.35
CA ALA A 272 0.45 -1.55 -32.38
C ALA A 272 1.74 -0.83 -31.91
N PHE A 273 1.65 -0.03 -30.85
CA PHE A 273 2.78 0.52 -30.11
C PHE A 273 2.44 0.60 -28.62
N PHE A 274 3.41 0.33 -27.74
CA PHE A 274 3.32 0.54 -26.30
C PHE A 274 4.70 0.90 -25.74
N VAL A 275 4.74 1.83 -24.78
CA VAL A 275 5.92 2.10 -23.94
C VAL A 275 5.48 2.52 -22.53
N ALA A 276 6.27 2.11 -21.53
CA ALA A 276 6.20 2.63 -20.16
C ALA A 276 7.36 3.61 -19.92
N THR A 277 7.06 4.76 -19.31
CA THR A 277 8.05 5.79 -18.99
C THR A 277 8.29 5.86 -17.49
N GLU A 278 9.38 5.24 -17.05
CA GLU A 278 9.99 5.37 -15.73
C GLU A 278 11.42 5.92 -15.92
N ASP A 279 11.56 7.24 -16.04
CA ASP A 279 12.84 7.91 -16.30
C ASP A 279 13.48 8.50 -15.03
N SER A 280 12.93 8.19 -13.85
CA SER A 280 13.31 8.74 -12.54
C SER A 280 13.24 10.27 -12.45
N LYS A 281 12.39 10.92 -13.27
CA LYS A 281 12.15 12.37 -13.28
C LYS A 281 10.70 12.70 -12.91
N GLY A 282 10.22 13.90 -13.29
CA GLY A 282 8.92 14.41 -12.89
C GLY A 282 8.92 15.03 -11.48
N GLY A 283 7.75 15.46 -11.02
CA GLY A 283 7.58 16.19 -9.77
C GLY A 283 6.35 17.09 -9.79
N ARG A 284 6.37 18.15 -8.96
CA ARG A 284 5.26 19.11 -8.82
C ARG A 284 5.08 20.06 -10.01
N THR A 285 6.17 20.40 -10.68
CA THR A 285 6.15 21.24 -11.88
C THR A 285 5.77 20.41 -13.11
N PRO A 286 5.06 20.99 -14.11
CA PRO A 286 4.95 20.38 -15.43
C PRO A 286 6.33 20.03 -15.99
N ASP A 287 6.45 18.80 -16.50
CA ASP A 287 7.62 18.29 -17.19
C ASP A 287 7.16 17.59 -18.48
N SER A 288 8.00 17.60 -19.53
CA SER A 288 7.62 17.11 -20.86
C SER A 288 8.57 16.02 -21.36
N VAL A 289 7.98 14.87 -21.70
CA VAL A 289 8.68 13.72 -22.29
C VAL A 289 8.30 13.60 -23.77
N THR A 290 9.29 13.34 -24.62
CA THR A 290 9.08 13.01 -26.03
C THR A 290 9.03 11.50 -26.20
N ILE A 291 7.87 10.98 -26.61
CA ILE A 291 7.68 9.56 -26.95
C ILE A 291 7.97 9.37 -28.43
N GLN A 292 8.83 8.40 -28.74
CA GLN A 292 9.17 8.00 -30.11
C GLN A 292 8.31 6.79 -30.51
N VAL A 293 7.46 6.96 -31.52
CA VAL A 293 6.71 5.86 -32.13
C VAL A 293 7.42 5.46 -33.42
N PRO A 294 7.98 4.23 -33.54
CA PRO A 294 8.74 3.82 -34.73
C PRO A 294 7.92 3.83 -36.03
N GLY A 295 6.59 3.71 -35.91
CA GLY A 295 5.62 3.73 -37.00
C GLY A 295 4.40 2.90 -36.63
N LEU A 296 3.36 2.93 -37.47
CA LEU A 296 2.16 2.10 -37.31
C LEU A 296 1.93 1.27 -38.58
N PRO A 297 1.60 -0.03 -38.47
CA PRO A 297 1.68 -0.97 -39.59
C PRO A 297 0.49 -0.91 -40.56
N GLN A 298 -0.67 -0.45 -40.08
CA GLN A 298 -1.93 -0.46 -40.83
C GLN A 298 -2.40 0.97 -41.13
N ALA A 299 -3.04 1.17 -42.29
CA ALA A 299 -3.72 2.41 -42.60
C ALA A 299 -5.06 2.47 -41.85
N GLY A 300 -5.57 3.69 -41.61
CA GLY A 300 -6.81 3.91 -40.84
C GLY A 300 -6.60 4.90 -39.69
N THR A 301 -7.58 5.03 -38.81
CA THR A 301 -7.48 5.92 -37.64
C THR A 301 -6.82 5.19 -36.48
N ALA A 302 -5.64 5.67 -36.06
CA ALA A 302 -5.02 5.27 -34.81
C ALA A 302 -5.54 6.11 -33.65
N GLN A 303 -5.78 5.48 -32.50
CA GLN A 303 -5.91 6.15 -31.21
C GLN A 303 -4.59 5.99 -30.46
N CYS A 304 -3.89 7.10 -30.23
CA CYS A 304 -2.73 7.15 -29.35
C CYS A 304 -3.15 7.77 -28.02
N ALA A 305 -3.11 6.98 -26.94
CA ALA A 305 -3.44 7.41 -25.59
C ALA A 305 -2.19 7.44 -24.72
N SER A 306 -2.16 8.33 -23.73
CA SER A 306 -1.19 8.33 -22.65
C SER A 306 -1.91 8.46 -21.32
N TRP A 307 -1.45 7.74 -20.29
CA TRP A 307 -2.05 7.77 -18.97
C TRP A 307 -1.00 7.50 -17.89
N ALA A 308 -1.09 8.22 -16.77
CA ALA A 308 -0.26 7.94 -15.60
C ALA A 308 -0.61 6.57 -15.02
N GLY A 309 0.40 5.90 -14.47
CA GLY A 309 0.27 4.74 -13.60
C GLY A 309 0.85 5.08 -12.23
N ASP A 310 0.15 4.73 -11.15
CA ASP A 310 0.78 4.61 -9.84
C ASP A 310 1.66 3.33 -9.79
N GLY A 311 2.29 3.03 -8.64
CA GLY A 311 3.07 1.79 -8.46
C GLY A 311 2.31 0.48 -8.73
N SER A 312 0.98 0.54 -8.76
CA SER A 312 0.07 -0.59 -9.03
C SER A 312 -0.41 -0.68 -10.50
N HIS A 313 0.13 0.15 -11.39
CA HIS A 313 -0.27 0.31 -12.80
C HIS A 313 -1.72 0.78 -13.02
N ARG A 314 -2.42 1.22 -11.96
CA ARG A 314 -3.73 1.89 -12.05
C ARG A 314 -3.51 3.36 -12.38
N ILE A 315 -4.47 4.01 -13.05
CA ILE A 315 -4.50 5.47 -13.08
C ILE A 315 -4.58 5.95 -11.62
N PRO A 316 -3.69 6.86 -11.17
CA PRO A 316 -3.64 7.26 -9.77
C PRO A 316 -5.00 7.70 -9.25
N MET A 317 -5.37 7.20 -8.06
CA MET A 317 -6.64 7.54 -7.44
C MET A 317 -6.67 9.02 -7.08
N MET A 318 -7.78 9.68 -7.45
CA MET A 318 -8.02 11.11 -7.24
C MET A 318 -8.82 11.34 -5.97
N GLU A 319 -8.72 12.54 -5.36
CA GLU A 319 -9.48 12.86 -4.14
C GLU A 319 -11.01 12.82 -4.36
N ARG A 320 -11.50 13.21 -5.54
CA ARG A 320 -12.93 13.31 -5.86
C ARG A 320 -13.27 12.81 -7.26
N ALA A 321 -14.46 12.22 -7.39
CA ALA A 321 -14.94 11.59 -8.64
C ALA A 321 -15.15 12.55 -9.82
N ASN A 322 -15.24 13.87 -9.57
CA ASN A 322 -15.41 14.91 -10.60
C ASN A 322 -14.11 15.63 -10.98
N GLN A 323 -12.97 14.92 -10.91
CA GLN A 323 -11.70 15.35 -11.48
C GLN A 323 -11.44 14.68 -12.82
N THR A 324 -10.72 15.38 -13.70
CA THR A 324 -10.18 14.77 -14.92
C THR A 324 -9.01 13.86 -14.54
N PRO A 325 -9.06 12.55 -14.84
CA PRO A 325 -7.95 11.64 -14.57
C PRO A 325 -6.69 12.04 -15.35
N ALA A 326 -5.54 11.58 -14.87
CA ALA A 326 -4.23 11.79 -15.50
C ALA A 326 -4.06 10.98 -16.80
N MET A 327 -4.91 11.24 -17.79
CA MET A 327 -4.88 10.62 -19.11
C MET A 327 -5.28 11.61 -20.21
N ASP A 328 -4.81 11.35 -21.43
CA ASP A 328 -5.21 12.06 -22.63
C ASP A 328 -5.09 11.14 -23.86
N ALA A 329 -5.83 11.42 -24.93
CA ALA A 329 -5.81 10.61 -26.15
C ALA A 329 -6.07 11.43 -27.41
N VAL A 330 -5.24 11.20 -28.43
CA VAL A 330 -5.33 11.81 -29.76
C VAL A 330 -5.72 10.78 -30.81
N ARG A 331 -6.35 11.24 -31.89
CA ARG A 331 -6.61 10.46 -33.11
C ARG A 331 -5.65 10.90 -34.22
N ILE A 332 -4.99 9.93 -34.84
CA ILE A 332 -4.00 10.16 -35.90
C ILE A 332 -4.42 9.35 -37.13
N GLN A 333 -4.47 9.98 -38.30
CA GLN A 333 -4.77 9.26 -39.54
C GLN A 333 -3.50 8.64 -40.13
N VAL A 334 -3.46 7.32 -40.24
CA VAL A 334 -2.40 6.58 -40.95
C VAL A 334 -2.85 6.35 -42.40
N ARG A 335 -1.95 6.57 -43.37
CA ARG A 335 -2.16 6.32 -44.81
C ARG A 335 -1.14 5.32 -45.37
#